data_AF-C4RRD1-F1
#
_entry.id   AF-C4RRD1-F1
#
_cell.length_a   1.000
_cell.length_b   1.000
_cell.length_c   1.000
_cell.angle_alpha   90.00
_cell.angle_beta   90.00
_cell.angle_gamma   90.00
#
_symmetry.space_group_name_H-M   'P 1'
#
loop_
_entity.id
_entity.type
_entity.pdbx_description
1 polymer ?
#
loop_
_entity_poly.entity_id
_entity_poly.type
_entity_poly.pdbx_seq_one_letter_code
_entity_poly.pdbx_strand_id
1 'polypeptide(L)'
;MRPPTGRGAGPRPSHGRAPRRWTTVRRHPALTCSVAALDTMADARIEETRSGELARVNWLPDTFHLVDQLMTQPLQVILAGRIGNTGSYESGIQLWKLAPNPVDLMVIDGAGHYEMYDEPEYVSAAVDRLVNFYSNNL
;
A
#
# COMPACT_ATOMS: atom_id res chain seq x y z
N MET A 1 -23.01 -51.24 -67.45
CA MET A 1 -22.26 -52.46 -67.04
C MET A 1 -21.59 -52.19 -65.70
N ARG A 2 -21.47 -53.24 -64.87
CA ARG A 2 -21.27 -53.32 -63.39
C ARG A 2 -19.98 -52.69 -62.79
N PRO A 3 -19.90 -52.55 -61.45
CA PRO A 3 -18.99 -51.67 -60.69
C PRO A 3 -17.75 -52.41 -60.13
N PRO A 4 -16.86 -51.71 -59.39
CA PRO A 4 -16.11 -52.34 -58.30
C PRO A 4 -16.31 -51.55 -56.98
N THR A 5 -16.97 -52.13 -55.97
CA THR A 5 -16.39 -52.92 -54.85
C THR A 5 -15.41 -52.13 -53.98
N GLY A 6 -15.85 -51.81 -52.76
CA GLY A 6 -15.05 -51.11 -51.75
C GLY A 6 -13.96 -51.97 -51.10
N ARG A 7 -13.07 -51.30 -50.35
CA ARG A 7 -12.17 -51.90 -49.36
C ARG A 7 -11.86 -50.89 -48.24
N GLY A 8 -12.15 -51.30 -47.01
CA GLY A 8 -11.29 -51.11 -45.84
C GLY A 8 -11.21 -49.72 -45.21
N ALA A 9 -12.14 -49.42 -44.30
CA ALA A 9 -11.87 -48.46 -43.22
C ALA A 9 -10.88 -49.09 -42.24
N GLY A 10 -9.62 -48.65 -42.27
CA GLY A 10 -8.63 -48.95 -41.22
C GLY A 10 -8.99 -48.23 -39.92
N PRO A 11 -8.60 -48.75 -38.74
CA PRO A 11 -8.96 -48.15 -37.48
C PRO A 11 -8.24 -46.81 -37.29
N ARG A 12 -9.00 -45.77 -36.93
CA ARG A 12 -8.46 -44.49 -36.45
C ARG A 12 -7.69 -44.74 -35.15
N PRO A 13 -6.47 -44.21 -34.98
CA PRO A 13 -5.78 -44.33 -33.70
C PRO A 13 -6.56 -43.57 -32.64
N SER A 14 -7.04 -44.30 -31.63
CA SER A 14 -7.60 -43.72 -30.41
C SER A 14 -6.48 -43.00 -29.67
N HIS A 15 -6.51 -41.67 -29.65
CA HIS A 15 -5.69 -40.88 -28.74
C HIS A 15 -6.19 -41.06 -27.31
N GLY A 16 -5.82 -42.19 -26.70
CA GLY A 16 -5.87 -42.37 -25.26
C GLY A 16 -4.91 -41.39 -24.61
N ARG A 17 -5.43 -40.30 -24.06
CA ARG A 17 -4.68 -39.41 -23.18
C ARG A 17 -4.32 -40.21 -21.92
N ALA A 18 -3.08 -40.69 -21.85
CA ALA A 18 -2.53 -41.26 -20.63
C ALA A 18 -2.71 -40.25 -19.47
N PRO A 19 -3.09 -40.68 -18.26
CA PRO A 19 -3.16 -39.78 -17.13
C PRO A 19 -1.76 -39.23 -16.88
N ARG A 20 -1.62 -37.89 -16.91
CA ARG A 20 -0.40 -37.23 -16.46
C ARG A 20 -0.24 -37.57 -14.99
N ARG A 21 0.61 -38.56 -14.71
CA ARG A 21 1.07 -38.87 -13.37
C ARG A 21 1.82 -37.62 -12.91
N TRP A 22 1.18 -36.80 -12.08
CA TRP A 22 1.87 -35.77 -11.34
C TRP A 22 2.91 -36.50 -10.50
N THR A 23 4.15 -36.52 -10.97
CA THR A 23 5.29 -36.92 -10.16
C THR A 23 5.20 -36.11 -8.89
N THR A 24 4.98 -36.80 -7.77
CA THR A 24 5.18 -36.25 -6.43
C THR A 24 6.51 -35.51 -6.47
N VAL A 25 6.47 -34.17 -6.37
CA VAL A 25 7.65 -33.39 -6.07
C VAL A 25 8.17 -33.97 -4.77
N ARG A 26 9.26 -34.74 -4.81
CA ARG A 26 9.95 -35.15 -3.59
C ARG A 26 10.38 -33.85 -2.94
N ARG A 27 9.70 -33.46 -1.85
CA ARG A 27 10.14 -32.36 -1.00
C ARG A 27 11.59 -32.64 -0.66
N HIS A 28 12.50 -31.83 -1.19
CA HIS A 28 13.89 -31.87 -0.77
C HIS A 28 13.92 -31.53 0.72
N PRO A 29 14.66 -32.28 1.56
CA PRO A 29 14.66 -32.09 3.01
C PRO A 29 15.06 -30.67 3.43
N ALA A 30 15.77 -29.94 2.56
CA ALA A 30 16.11 -28.53 2.75
C ALA A 30 14.91 -27.56 2.71
N LEU A 31 13.79 -27.89 2.05
CA LEU A 31 12.62 -27.02 1.94
C LEU A 31 11.66 -27.13 3.13
N THR A 32 11.75 -28.21 3.91
CA THR A 32 10.96 -28.40 5.15
C THR A 32 11.39 -27.41 6.25
N CYS A 33 12.68 -27.06 6.27
CA CYS A 33 13.24 -26.12 7.23
C CYS A 33 12.78 -24.67 6.94
N SER A 34 12.61 -24.30 5.67
CA SER A 34 12.22 -22.95 5.27
C SER A 34 10.77 -22.61 5.59
N VAL A 35 9.84 -23.53 5.35
CA VAL A 35 8.40 -23.29 5.62
C VAL A 35 8.12 -23.27 7.12
N ALA A 36 8.67 -24.22 7.87
CA ALA A 36 8.53 -24.22 9.32
C ALA A 36 9.15 -22.96 9.97
N ALA A 37 10.25 -22.44 9.42
CA ALA A 37 10.82 -21.17 9.87
C ALA A 37 9.88 -19.98 9.57
N LEU A 38 9.22 -19.96 8.41
CA LEU A 38 8.24 -18.92 8.07
C LEU A 38 7.01 -18.97 8.98
N ASP A 39 6.48 -20.17 9.27
CA ASP A 39 5.36 -20.35 10.19
C ASP A 39 5.74 -19.87 11.61
N THR A 40 6.94 -20.22 12.08
CA THR A 40 7.46 -19.74 13.37
C THR A 40 7.59 -18.22 13.41
N MET A 41 8.06 -17.59 12.32
CA MET A 41 8.15 -16.13 12.21
C MET A 41 6.75 -15.47 12.17
N ALA A 42 5.78 -16.12 11.54
CA ALA A 42 4.40 -15.65 11.48
C ALA A 42 3.73 -15.73 12.87
N ASP A 43 3.88 -16.84 13.59
CA ASP A 43 3.36 -17.02 14.94
C ASP A 43 3.98 -16.01 15.92
N ALA A 44 5.29 -15.79 15.81
CA ALA A 44 5.98 -14.77 16.61
C ALA A 44 5.43 -13.36 16.34
N ARG A 45 5.07 -13.03 15.10
CA ARG A 45 4.46 -11.74 14.74
C ARG A 45 3.01 -11.62 15.25
N ILE A 46 2.27 -12.73 15.23
CA ILE A 46 0.90 -12.77 15.80
C ILE A 46 0.96 -12.50 17.31
N GLU A 47 1.88 -13.14 18.03
CA GLU A 47 2.01 -12.96 19.47
C GLU A 47 2.48 -11.54 19.84
N GLU A 48 3.43 -10.97 19.08
CA GLU A 48 3.85 -9.57 19.23
C GLU A 48 2.68 -8.58 19.10
N THR A 49 1.77 -8.85 18.16
CA THR A 49 0.58 -8.01 17.95
C THR A 49 -0.45 -8.19 19.08
N ARG A 50 -0.59 -9.41 19.60
CA ARG A 50 -1.52 -9.74 20.69
C ARG A 50 -1.06 -9.18 22.03
N SER A 51 0.25 -9.23 22.31
CA SER A 51 0.82 -8.74 23.57
C SER A 51 0.95 -7.21 23.60
N GLY A 52 1.12 -6.57 22.43
CA GLY A 52 1.39 -5.14 22.32
C GLY A 52 2.84 -4.76 22.67
N GLU A 53 3.67 -5.73 23.04
CA GLU A 53 5.09 -5.53 23.35
C GLU A 53 5.91 -5.76 22.07
N LEU A 54 6.22 -4.66 21.38
CA LEU A 54 6.98 -4.71 20.13
C LEU A 54 8.45 -5.01 20.43
N ALA A 55 8.95 -6.14 19.92
CA ALA A 55 10.38 -6.47 19.96
C ALA A 55 11.19 -5.67 18.92
N ARG A 56 10.49 -4.93 18.05
CA ARG A 56 11.08 -4.13 16.98
C ARG A 56 11.47 -2.75 17.48
N VAL A 57 12.73 -2.39 17.26
CA VAL A 57 13.17 -1.01 17.36
C VAL A 57 12.64 -0.25 16.15
N ASN A 58 11.90 0.85 16.39
CA ASN A 58 11.50 1.74 15.31
C ASN A 58 12.76 2.43 14.75
N TRP A 59 13.24 1.95 13.61
CA TRP A 59 14.41 2.50 12.94
C TRP A 59 14.06 3.63 11.97
N LEU A 60 12.76 3.84 11.70
CA LEU A 60 12.30 4.96 10.91
C LEU A 60 12.30 6.23 11.78
N PRO A 61 12.92 7.33 11.31
CA PRO A 61 12.86 8.61 12.01
C PRO A 61 11.41 9.03 12.26
N ASP A 62 11.12 9.47 13.49
CA ASP A 62 9.86 10.13 13.80
C ASP A 62 9.82 11.48 13.06
N THR A 63 8.82 11.64 12.20
CA THR A 63 8.65 12.83 11.36
C THR A 63 8.35 14.08 12.18
N PHE A 64 7.84 13.93 13.40
CA PHE A 64 7.49 15.06 14.29
C PHE A 64 8.51 15.30 15.40
N HIS A 65 9.65 14.63 15.35
CA HIS A 65 10.71 14.82 16.34
C HIS A 65 11.19 16.28 16.37
N LEU A 66 11.12 16.91 17.55
CA LEU A 66 11.56 18.30 17.81
C LEU A 66 10.82 19.39 17.02
N VAL A 67 9.62 19.11 16.51
CA VAL A 67 8.80 20.13 15.83
C VAL A 67 8.59 21.37 16.71
N ASP A 68 8.30 21.18 17.98
CA ASP A 68 8.09 22.25 18.97
C ASP A 68 9.33 23.13 19.20
N GLN A 69 10.53 22.59 18.97
CA GLN A 69 11.81 23.26 19.25
C GLN A 69 12.44 23.87 18.00
N LEU A 70 12.37 23.17 16.87
CA LEU A 70 13.15 23.51 15.67
C LEU A 70 12.31 24.12 14.56
N MET A 71 10.99 23.91 14.57
CA MET A 71 10.09 24.36 13.51
C MET A 71 9.69 25.83 13.66
N THR A 72 10.69 26.71 13.60
CA THR A 72 10.58 28.16 13.90
C THR A 72 10.04 28.99 12.75
N GLN A 73 10.02 28.46 11.54
CA GLN A 73 9.49 29.13 10.35
C GLN A 73 7.95 29.23 10.38
N PRO A 74 7.35 30.23 9.70
CA PRO A 74 5.91 30.29 9.51
C PRO A 74 5.37 29.00 8.87
N LEU A 75 4.28 28.44 9.41
CA LEU A 75 3.68 27.21 8.90
C LEU A 75 2.26 27.44 8.37
N GLN A 76 2.01 27.07 7.11
CA GLN A 76 0.68 26.85 6.55
C GLN A 76 0.45 25.35 6.38
N VAL A 77 -0.69 24.84 6.84
CA VAL A 77 -1.14 23.45 6.61
C VAL A 77 -2.41 23.46 5.78
N ILE A 78 -2.52 22.55 4.81
CA ILE A 78 -3.72 22.35 3.99
C ILE A 78 -4.08 20.86 4.01
N LEU A 79 -5.31 20.54 4.40
CA LEU A 79 -5.78 19.16 4.59
C LEU A 79 -6.96 18.83 3.68
N ALA A 80 -7.01 17.58 3.24
CA ALA A 80 -8.21 17.00 2.63
C ALA A 80 -9.29 16.76 3.70
N GLY A 81 -10.52 17.23 3.49
CA GLY A 81 -11.61 17.12 4.46
C GLY A 81 -12.23 15.72 4.56
N ARG A 82 -12.14 14.89 3.52
CA ARG A 82 -12.58 13.49 3.59
C ARG A 82 -11.50 12.65 4.26
N ILE A 83 -11.78 12.24 5.49
CA ILE A 83 -10.90 11.36 6.28
C ILE A 83 -10.84 9.98 5.60
N GLY A 84 -9.63 9.60 5.19
CA GLY A 84 -9.33 8.30 4.59
C GLY A 84 -8.35 7.49 5.44
N ASN A 85 -7.90 6.35 4.94
CA ASN A 85 -7.02 5.44 5.67
C ASN A 85 -5.51 5.78 5.56
N THR A 86 -5.17 6.96 5.02
CA THR A 86 -3.78 7.40 4.80
C THR A 86 -3.15 8.02 6.05
N GLY A 87 -3.97 8.40 7.04
CA GLY A 87 -3.52 9.11 8.23
C GLY A 87 -3.13 10.58 8.00
N SER A 88 -3.29 11.10 6.78
CA SER A 88 -2.80 12.45 6.43
C SER A 88 -3.53 13.57 7.16
N TYR A 89 -4.82 13.37 7.47
CA TYR A 89 -5.61 14.34 8.22
C TYR A 89 -5.10 14.45 9.66
N GLU A 90 -4.95 13.31 10.34
CA GLU A 90 -4.50 13.22 11.73
C GLU A 90 -3.06 13.73 11.87
N SER A 91 -2.18 13.33 10.96
CA SER A 91 -0.79 13.81 10.91
C SER A 91 -0.71 15.33 10.71
N GLY A 92 -1.54 15.88 9.82
CA GLY A 92 -1.58 17.33 9.58
C GLY A 92 -2.10 18.12 10.77
N ILE A 93 -3.15 17.64 11.45
CA ILE A 93 -3.66 18.22 12.69
C ILE A 93 -2.62 18.13 13.82
N GLN A 94 -1.90 17.02 13.92
CA GLN A 94 -0.83 16.86 14.90
C GLN A 94 0.29 17.87 14.65
N LEU A 95 0.77 17.99 13.41
CA LEU A 95 1.79 18.98 13.04
C LEU A 95 1.35 20.39 13.41
N TRP A 96 0.11 20.77 13.06
CA TRP A 96 -0.45 22.08 13.36
C TRP A 96 -0.47 22.39 14.86
N LYS A 97 -0.79 21.40 15.70
CA LYS A 97 -0.83 21.54 17.17
C LYS A 97 0.57 21.62 17.80
N LEU A 98 1.55 20.92 17.23
CA LEU A 98 2.92 20.87 17.74
C LEU A 98 3.74 22.10 17.31
N ALA A 99 3.41 22.69 16.16
CA ALA A 99 4.14 23.81 15.60
C ALA A 99 4.14 25.02 16.57
N PRO A 100 5.30 25.67 16.81
CA PRO A 100 5.35 26.86 17.64
C PRO A 100 4.83 28.11 16.92
N ASN A 101 4.96 28.18 15.58
CA ASN A 101 4.55 29.33 14.75
C ASN A 101 3.53 28.97 13.64
N PRO A 102 2.35 28.42 13.98
CA PRO A 102 1.31 28.08 13.02
C PRO A 102 0.61 29.36 12.51
N VAL A 103 0.63 29.60 11.19
CA VAL A 103 0.00 30.77 10.56
C VAL A 103 -1.44 30.50 10.17
N ASP A 104 -1.69 29.43 9.41
CA ASP A 104 -3.05 29.01 9.09
C ASP A 104 -3.19 27.51 8.77
N LEU A 105 -4.41 27.01 9.02
CA LEU A 105 -4.84 25.65 8.72
C LEU A 105 -6.11 25.72 7.85
N MET A 106 -5.99 25.29 6.60
CA MET A 106 -7.12 25.16 5.68
C MET A 106 -7.53 23.70 5.54
N VAL A 107 -8.83 23.42 5.62
CA VAL A 107 -9.39 22.11 5.29
C VAL A 107 -10.24 22.26 4.03
N ILE A 108 -9.97 21.45 3.01
CA ILE A 108 -10.69 21.44 1.74
C ILE A 108 -11.77 20.36 1.80
N ASP A 109 -13.00 20.78 2.03
CA ASP A 109 -14.15 19.89 2.09
C ASP A 109 -14.33 19.12 0.77
N GLY A 110 -14.74 17.87 0.87
CA GLY A 110 -15.00 17.01 -0.30
C GLY A 110 -13.75 16.39 -0.95
N ALA A 111 -12.55 16.94 -0.73
CA ALA A 111 -11.30 16.33 -1.18
C ALA A 111 -10.91 15.13 -0.31
N GLY A 112 -10.39 14.06 -0.92
CA GLY A 112 -9.64 13.01 -0.22
C GLY A 112 -8.13 13.18 -0.42
N HIS A 113 -7.35 12.30 0.20
CA HIS A 113 -5.88 12.39 0.13
C HIS A 113 -5.34 12.38 -1.30
N TYR A 114 -5.91 11.55 -2.18
CA TYR A 114 -5.42 11.42 -3.54
C TYR A 114 -5.86 12.56 -4.45
N GLU A 115 -7.08 13.07 -4.26
CA GLU A 115 -7.59 14.18 -5.06
C GLU A 115 -6.83 15.49 -4.83
N MET A 116 -6.13 15.63 -3.69
CA MET A 116 -5.23 16.76 -3.44
C MET A 116 -3.99 16.79 -4.35
N TYR A 117 -3.70 15.73 -5.12
CA TYR A 117 -2.56 15.69 -6.04
C TYR A 117 -2.87 16.22 -7.43
N ASP A 118 -4.09 16.02 -7.94
CA ASP A 118 -4.38 16.20 -9.36
C ASP A 118 -5.78 16.72 -9.70
N GLU A 119 -6.75 16.70 -8.78
CA GLU A 119 -8.08 17.23 -9.07
C GLU A 119 -8.06 18.77 -9.10
N PRO A 120 -8.32 19.41 -10.27
CA PRO A 120 -8.07 20.84 -10.44
C PRO A 120 -8.85 21.73 -9.47
N GLU A 121 -10.07 21.32 -9.08
CA GLU A 121 -10.89 22.05 -8.11
C GLU A 121 -10.18 22.20 -6.76
N TYR A 122 -9.64 21.11 -6.22
CA TYR A 122 -8.99 21.10 -4.90
C TYR A 122 -7.57 21.63 -4.96
N VAL A 123 -6.82 21.29 -6.02
CA VAL A 123 -5.46 21.79 -6.23
C VAL A 123 -5.47 23.31 -6.38
N SER A 124 -6.40 23.88 -7.15
CA SER A 124 -6.48 25.34 -7.32
C SER A 124 -6.75 26.06 -6.01
N ALA A 125 -7.71 25.56 -5.22
CA ALA A 125 -8.01 26.13 -3.90
C ALA A 125 -6.80 26.08 -2.95
N ALA A 126 -6.04 24.98 -2.96
CA ALA A 126 -4.82 24.85 -2.17
C ALA A 126 -3.72 25.81 -2.64
N VAL A 127 -3.49 25.91 -3.95
CA VAL A 127 -2.48 26.78 -4.54
C VAL A 127 -2.79 28.25 -4.28
N ASP A 128 -4.04 28.69 -4.42
CA ASP A 128 -4.45 30.07 -4.13
C ASP A 128 -4.11 30.46 -2.68
N ARG A 129 -4.34 29.54 -1.74
CA ARG A 129 -3.96 29.74 -0.34
C ARG A 129 -2.45 29.84 -0.16
N LEU A 130 -1.69 28.95 -0.79
CA LEU A 130 -0.22 28.93 -0.71
C LEU A 130 0.41 30.18 -1.35
N VAL A 131 -0.11 30.65 -2.48
CA VAL A 131 0.35 31.88 -3.14
C VAL A 131 0.27 33.07 -2.18
N ASN A 132 -0.88 33.24 -1.50
CA ASN A 132 -1.03 34.30 -0.51
C ASN A 132 -0.09 34.11 0.69
N PHE A 133 0.05 32.87 1.20
CA PHE A 133 0.95 32.59 2.30
C PHE A 133 2.41 32.96 1.97
N TYR A 134 2.94 32.47 0.85
CA TYR A 134 4.33 32.72 0.46
C TYR A 134 4.59 34.19 0.10
N SER A 135 3.61 34.88 -0.49
CA SER A 135 3.75 36.32 -0.78
C SER A 135 3.94 37.19 0.47
N ASN A 136 3.53 36.70 1.64
CA ASN A 136 3.61 37.43 2.92
C ASN A 136 4.75 36.94 3.84
N ASN A 137 5.41 35.82 3.51
CA ASN A 137 6.33 35.14 4.43
C ASN A 137 7.69 34.75 3.80
N LEU A 138 7.92 35.09 2.52
CA LEU A 138 9.23 35.01 1.84
C LEU A 138 9.80 36.41 1.62
#